data_AF-A0A4V1UP09-F1
#
_entry.id   AF-A0A4V1UP09-F1
#
_cell.length_a   1.000
_cell.length_b   1.000
_cell.length_c   1.000
_cell.angle_alpha   90.00
_cell.angle_beta   90.00
_cell.angle_gamma   90.00
#
_symmetry.space_group_name_H-M   'P 1'
#
loop_
_entity.id
_entity.type
_entity.pdbx_description
1 polymer ?
#
loop_
_entity_poly.entity_id
_entity_poly.type
_entity_poly.pdbx_seq_one_letter_code
_entity_poly.pdbx_strand_id
1 'polypeptide(L)'
;MIRAFPESALVQLEFDKIKALLEAHCQMEYAKEKSQSLRVHTRKEFIELELNQTNEFKILVQNGQYFPLDYILNLAKELRLLGIPGALLTGEQFMDIRKLAENLQSIFRWFDNDRRIAHPALAEVIRDTYYEKQIIHHIDQVLDESGQVKDSASEE
;
A
#
# COMPACT_ATOMS: atom_id res chain seq x y z
N MET A 1 9.40 25.75 -0.29
CA MET A 1 8.01 26.14 -0.59
C MET A 1 7.91 26.31 -2.11
N ILE A 2 7.11 25.50 -2.80
CA ILE A 2 6.87 25.66 -4.24
C ILE A 2 6.21 27.03 -4.44
N ARG A 3 6.75 27.83 -5.36
CA ARG A 3 6.16 29.12 -5.74
C ARG A 3 5.32 28.90 -6.99
N ALA A 4 4.00 28.93 -6.83
CA ALA A 4 3.08 28.93 -7.95
C ALA A 4 3.09 30.31 -8.62
N PHE A 5 3.01 30.37 -9.95
CA PHE A 5 2.91 31.62 -10.69
C PHE A 5 1.67 31.61 -11.61
N PRO A 6 0.74 32.57 -11.47
CA PRO A 6 0.65 33.55 -10.38
C PRO A 6 0.49 32.86 -9.01
N GLU A 7 0.69 33.59 -7.91
CA GLU A 7 0.52 33.01 -6.55
C GLU A 7 -0.89 32.42 -6.34
N SER A 8 -1.88 32.93 -7.07
CA SER A 8 -3.26 32.45 -7.09
C SER A 8 -3.48 31.18 -7.92
N ALA A 9 -2.47 30.64 -8.62
CA ALA A 9 -2.67 29.55 -9.58
C ALA A 9 -3.27 28.30 -8.95
N LEU A 10 -2.83 27.90 -7.75
CA LEU A 10 -3.41 26.72 -7.06
C LEU A 10 -4.88 26.92 -6.69
N VAL A 11 -5.26 28.16 -6.35
CA VAL A 11 -6.64 28.52 -6.05
C VAL A 11 -7.48 28.54 -7.32
N GLN A 12 -6.98 29.17 -8.39
CA GLN A 12 -7.66 29.27 -9.68
C GLN A 12 -7.86 27.91 -10.36
N LEU A 13 -6.89 27.00 -10.19
CA LEU A 13 -6.96 25.62 -10.69
C LEU A 13 -7.69 24.68 -9.71
N GLU A 14 -8.19 25.22 -8.59
CA GLU A 14 -8.94 24.49 -7.58
C GLU A 14 -8.23 23.22 -7.09
N PHE A 15 -6.90 23.31 -6.89
CA PHE A 15 -6.08 22.14 -6.57
C PHE A 15 -6.53 21.43 -5.29
N ASP A 16 -7.03 22.17 -4.30
CA ASP A 16 -7.60 21.59 -3.09
C ASP A 16 -8.87 20.76 -3.36
N LYS A 17 -9.67 21.12 -4.36
CA LYS A 17 -10.82 20.30 -4.78
C LYS A 17 -10.36 19.00 -5.45
N ILE A 18 -9.29 19.05 -6.25
CA ILE A 18 -8.70 17.84 -6.83
C ILE A 18 -8.25 16.89 -5.73
N LYS A 19 -7.57 17.40 -4.69
CA LYS A 19 -7.15 16.61 -3.53
C LYS A 19 -8.34 15.99 -2.79
N ALA A 20 -9.40 16.77 -2.54
CA ALA A 20 -10.61 16.28 -1.88
C ALA A 20 -11.33 15.19 -2.69
N LEU A 21 -11.41 15.35 -4.03
CA LEU A 21 -11.97 14.32 -4.91
C LEU A 21 -11.12 13.04 -4.90
N LEU A 22 -9.79 13.16 -4.96
CA LEU A 22 -8.89 12.01 -4.89
C LEU A 22 -9.01 11.28 -3.54
N GLU A 23 -9.04 12.03 -2.45
CA GLU A 23 -9.20 11.49 -1.10
C GLU A 23 -10.52 10.70 -0.94
N ALA A 24 -11.61 11.15 -1.57
CA ALA A 24 -12.89 10.45 -1.54
C ALA A 24 -12.83 9.04 -2.18
N HIS A 25 -11.84 8.78 -3.03
CA HIS A 25 -11.59 7.46 -3.63
C HIS A 25 -10.57 6.62 -2.84
N CYS A 26 -9.93 7.18 -1.80
CA CYS A 26 -8.92 6.50 -1.01
C CYS A 26 -9.54 5.62 0.08
N GLN A 27 -9.17 4.33 0.08
CA GLN A 27 -9.72 3.34 1.01
C GLN A 27 -8.86 3.12 2.27
N MET A 28 -7.56 3.44 2.21
CA MET A 28 -6.62 3.32 3.33
C MET A 28 -6.32 4.69 3.95
N GLU A 29 -6.04 4.73 5.26
CA GLU A 29 -5.62 5.96 5.94
C GLU A 29 -4.37 6.57 5.29
N TYR A 30 -3.37 5.74 5.00
CA TYR A 30 -2.16 6.15 4.30
C TYR A 30 -2.46 6.82 2.95
N ALA A 31 -3.43 6.30 2.19
CA ALA A 31 -3.80 6.86 0.89
C ALA A 31 -4.51 8.22 1.04
N LYS A 32 -5.34 8.38 2.07
CA LYS A 32 -5.98 9.66 2.41
C LYS A 32 -4.93 10.70 2.82
N GLU A 33 -4.03 10.34 3.73
CA GLU A 33 -2.92 11.20 4.16
C GLU A 33 -2.03 11.62 2.97
N LYS A 34 -1.72 10.68 2.06
CA LYS A 34 -0.93 10.97 0.86
C LYS A 34 -1.66 11.93 -0.09
N SER A 35 -2.98 11.78 -0.23
CA SER A 35 -3.82 12.67 -1.05
C SER A 35 -3.91 14.08 -0.46
N GLN A 36 -4.10 14.19 0.86
CA GLN A 36 -4.12 15.47 1.56
C GLN A 36 -2.76 16.19 1.57
N SER A 37 -1.66 15.43 1.60
CA SER A 37 -0.30 15.97 1.57
C SER A 37 0.27 16.14 0.16
N LEU A 38 -0.53 15.91 -0.89
CA LEU A 38 -0.13 16.07 -2.29
C LEU A 38 0.34 17.49 -2.59
N ARG A 39 1.47 17.58 -3.31
CA ARG A 39 2.15 18.84 -3.66
C ARG A 39 2.57 18.77 -5.11
N VAL A 40 2.52 19.91 -5.80
CA VAL A 40 3.07 20.00 -7.16
C VAL A 40 4.59 19.88 -7.12
N HIS A 41 5.15 18.88 -7.78
CA HIS A 41 6.60 18.73 -7.86
C HIS A 41 7.20 19.66 -8.94
N THR A 42 8.46 20.10 -8.77
CA THR A 42 9.19 20.93 -9.77
C THR A 42 10.36 20.20 -10.44
N ARG A 43 10.85 19.13 -9.83
CA ARG A 43 11.84 18.23 -10.45
C ARG A 43 11.16 17.28 -11.42
N LYS A 44 11.63 17.31 -12.67
CA LYS A 44 11.12 16.53 -13.79
C LYS A 44 11.08 15.02 -13.52
N GLU A 45 12.14 14.47 -12.92
CA GLU A 45 12.25 13.03 -12.62
C GLU A 45 11.09 12.48 -11.78
N PHE A 46 10.65 13.23 -10.75
CA PHE A 46 9.54 12.80 -9.90
C PHE A 46 8.19 12.98 -10.59
N ILE A 47 8.03 14.05 -11.37
CA ILE A 47 6.82 14.28 -12.18
C ILE A 47 6.64 13.14 -13.19
N GLU A 48 7.70 12.80 -13.93
CA GLU A 48 7.66 11.74 -14.93
C GLU A 48 7.37 10.38 -14.30
N LEU A 49 8.00 10.05 -13.17
CA LEU A 49 7.73 8.79 -12.46
C LEU A 49 6.26 8.68 -12.02
N GLU A 50 5.72 9.70 -11.33
CA GLU A 50 4.35 9.67 -10.83
C GLU A 50 3.31 9.66 -11.95
N LEU A 51 3.55 10.39 -13.05
CA LEU A 51 2.70 10.37 -14.24
C LEU A 51 2.72 9.00 -14.93
N ASN A 52 3.89 8.39 -15.06
CA ASN A 52 4.02 7.07 -15.67
C ASN A 52 3.38 5.98 -14.80
N GLN A 53 3.58 6.01 -13.49
CA GLN A 53 2.89 5.11 -12.55
C GLN A 53 1.36 5.21 -12.67
N THR A 54 0.84 6.44 -12.71
CA THR A 54 -0.60 6.69 -12.87
C THR A 54 -1.11 6.19 -14.22
N ASN A 55 -0.37 6.45 -15.29
CA ASN A 55 -0.76 6.05 -16.64
C ASN A 55 -0.74 4.53 -16.82
N GLU A 56 0.32 3.86 -16.35
CA GLU A 56 0.43 2.40 -16.39
C GLU A 56 -0.73 1.75 -15.61
N PHE A 57 -1.02 2.22 -14.39
CA PHE A 57 -2.12 1.66 -13.60
C PHE A 57 -3.49 1.92 -14.23
N LYS A 58 -3.69 3.12 -14.80
CA LYS A 58 -4.91 3.44 -15.55
C LYS A 58 -5.12 2.48 -16.73
N ILE A 59 -4.05 2.17 -17.48
CA ILE A 59 -4.12 1.23 -18.61
C ILE A 59 -4.49 -0.18 -18.13
N LEU A 60 -3.93 -0.65 -17.00
CA LEU A 60 -4.33 -1.94 -16.39
C LEU A 60 -5.85 -1.99 -16.17
N VAL A 61 -6.40 -0.96 -15.52
CA VAL A 61 -7.83 -0.86 -15.20
C VAL A 61 -8.68 -0.80 -16.48
N GLN A 62 -8.29 0.02 -17.46
CA GLN A 62 -9.03 0.18 -18.71
C GLN A 62 -9.06 -1.10 -19.55
N ASN A 63 -7.98 -1.88 -19.51
CA ASN A 63 -7.89 -3.15 -20.20
C ASN A 63 -8.56 -4.30 -19.43
N GLY A 64 -9.12 -4.04 -18.24
CA GLY A 64 -9.68 -5.08 -17.38
C GLY A 64 -8.63 -6.09 -16.90
N GLN A 65 -7.36 -5.71 -16.87
CA GLN A 65 -6.31 -6.57 -16.37
C GLN A 65 -6.42 -6.64 -14.85
N TYR A 66 -6.48 -7.88 -14.33
CA TYR A 66 -6.52 -8.11 -12.90
C TYR A 66 -5.22 -7.64 -12.24
N PHE A 67 -5.36 -6.93 -11.12
CA PHE A 67 -4.28 -6.56 -10.22
C PHE A 67 -4.69 -6.98 -8.79
N PRO A 68 -3.81 -7.65 -8.02
CA PRO A 68 -4.16 -8.23 -6.73
C PRO A 68 -4.33 -7.16 -5.65
N LEU A 69 -5.55 -6.62 -5.55
CA LEU A 69 -6.00 -5.66 -4.54
C LEU A 69 -7.28 -6.15 -3.85
N ASP A 70 -7.41 -7.46 -3.69
CA ASP A 70 -8.63 -8.09 -3.18
C ASP A 70 -8.95 -7.67 -1.73
N TYR A 71 -7.92 -7.29 -0.97
CA TYR A 71 -8.06 -6.86 0.42
C TYR A 71 -7.41 -5.50 0.65
N ILE A 72 -8.21 -4.55 1.13
CA ILE A 72 -7.74 -3.25 1.55
C ILE A 72 -7.92 -3.17 3.07
N LEU A 73 -6.84 -3.49 3.78
CA LEU A 73 -6.77 -3.52 5.24
C LEU A 73 -6.15 -2.23 5.77
N ASN A 74 -6.80 -1.60 6.75
CA ASN A 74 -6.26 -0.44 7.45
C ASN A 74 -5.65 -0.90 8.79
N LEU A 75 -4.37 -1.29 8.75
CA LEU A 75 -3.65 -1.87 9.90
C LEU A 75 -2.65 -0.89 10.55
N ALA A 76 -2.83 0.42 10.34
CA ALA A 76 -1.89 1.42 10.86
C ALA A 76 -1.73 1.35 12.39
N LYS A 77 -2.82 1.03 13.10
CA LYS A 77 -2.82 0.87 14.56
C LYS A 77 -2.06 -0.39 14.98
N GLU A 78 -2.35 -1.53 14.36
CA GLU A 78 -1.73 -2.83 14.63
C GLU A 78 -0.23 -2.79 14.35
N LEU A 79 0.17 -2.23 13.21
CA LEU A 79 1.58 -2.04 12.83
C LEU A 79 2.31 -1.14 13.83
N ARG A 80 1.66 -0.09 14.34
CA ARG A 80 2.23 0.76 15.39
C ARG A 80 2.40 0.00 16.70
N LEU A 81 1.44 -0.84 17.08
CA LEU A 81 1.52 -1.67 18.29
C LEU A 81 2.70 -2.66 18.22
N LEU A 82 2.97 -3.28 17.07
CA LEU A 82 4.14 -4.16 16.89
C LEU A 82 5.49 -3.49 17.20
N GLY A 83 5.59 -2.18 17.00
CA GLY A 83 6.79 -1.41 17.30
C GLY A 83 6.95 -1.03 18.78
N ILE A 84 5.95 -1.29 19.63
CA ILE A 84 5.96 -0.91 21.05
C ILE A 84 6.29 -2.15 21.89
N PRO A 85 7.45 -2.16 22.60
CA PRO A 85 7.81 -3.28 23.47
C PRO A 85 6.73 -3.57 24.52
N GLY A 86 6.32 -4.83 24.64
CA GLY A 86 5.30 -5.27 25.59
C GLY A 86 3.85 -5.00 25.16
N ALA A 87 3.61 -4.41 23.98
CA ALA A 87 2.27 -4.35 23.41
C ALA A 87 1.82 -5.75 22.95
N LEU A 88 0.52 -5.98 23.05
CA LEU A 88 -0.12 -7.23 22.65
C LEU A 88 -1.10 -6.96 21.49
N LEU A 89 -1.15 -7.90 20.56
CA LEU A 89 -2.18 -7.99 19.54
C LEU A 89 -3.09 -9.17 19.86
N THR A 90 -4.37 -9.03 19.52
CA THR A 90 -5.32 -10.14 19.59
C THR A 90 -5.06 -11.13 18.45
N GLY A 91 -5.57 -12.36 18.59
CA GLY A 91 -5.51 -13.36 17.52
C GLY A 91 -6.11 -12.86 16.21
N GLU A 92 -7.26 -12.18 16.27
CA GLU A 92 -7.90 -11.54 15.12
C GLU A 92 -6.98 -10.49 14.44
N GLN A 93 -6.31 -9.64 15.21
CA GLN A 93 -5.37 -8.66 14.67
C GLN A 93 -4.15 -9.32 13.99
N PHE A 94 -3.66 -10.44 14.54
CA PHE A 94 -2.64 -11.23 13.86
C PHE A 94 -3.14 -11.87 12.57
N MET A 95 -4.39 -12.34 12.53
CA MET A 95 -5.00 -12.86 11.30
C MET A 95 -5.13 -11.78 10.22
N ASP A 96 -5.38 -10.53 10.59
CA ASP A 96 -5.36 -9.42 9.62
C ASP A 96 -3.94 -9.10 9.11
N ILE A 97 -2.92 -9.17 9.96
CA ILE A 97 -1.52 -9.06 9.53
C ILE A 97 -1.15 -10.20 8.57
N ARG A 98 -1.64 -11.42 8.85
CA ARG A 98 -1.45 -12.58 7.98
C ARG A 98 -2.07 -12.35 6.59
N LYS A 99 -3.32 -11.86 6.53
CA LYS A 99 -3.98 -11.49 5.27
C LYS A 99 -3.22 -10.39 4.51
N LEU A 100 -2.66 -9.41 5.23
CA LEU A 100 -1.80 -8.38 4.62
C LEU A 100 -0.55 -9.02 3.98
N ALA A 101 0.10 -9.97 4.66
CA ALA A 101 1.25 -10.69 4.12
C ALA A 101 0.89 -11.54 2.89
N GLU A 102 -0.29 -12.17 2.87
CA GLU A 102 -0.82 -12.89 1.70
C GLU A 102 -1.07 -11.94 0.52
N ASN A 103 -1.65 -10.76 0.77
CA ASN A 103 -1.87 -9.77 -0.28
C ASN A 103 -0.53 -9.28 -0.87
N LEU A 104 0.46 -9.00 -0.02
CA LEU A 104 1.81 -8.66 -0.48
C LEU A 104 2.42 -9.79 -1.32
N GLN A 105 2.27 -11.06 -0.91
CA GLN A 105 2.71 -12.19 -1.72
C GLN A 105 2.09 -12.15 -3.13
N SER A 106 0.78 -11.91 -3.23
CA SER A 106 0.07 -11.85 -4.50
C SER A 106 0.55 -10.69 -5.37
N ILE A 107 0.77 -9.50 -4.80
CA ILE A 107 1.37 -8.34 -5.50
C ILE A 107 2.76 -8.69 -6.04
N PHE A 108 3.64 -9.26 -5.21
CA PHE A 108 4.99 -9.62 -5.64
C PHE A 108 5.01 -10.71 -6.72
N ARG A 109 4.09 -11.69 -6.65
CA ARG A 109 3.91 -12.70 -7.69
C ARG A 109 3.37 -12.12 -8.99
N TRP A 110 2.48 -11.13 -8.91
CA TRP A 110 1.95 -10.45 -10.07
C TRP A 110 3.05 -9.68 -10.80
N PHE A 111 3.97 -9.02 -10.10
CA PHE A 111 5.16 -8.41 -10.70
C PHE A 111 6.24 -9.46 -11.07
N ASP A 112 5.87 -10.39 -11.95
CA ASP A 112 6.80 -11.28 -12.64
C ASP A 112 7.72 -10.51 -13.62
N ASN A 113 8.65 -11.21 -14.26
CA ASN A 113 9.63 -10.57 -15.16
C ASN A 113 8.96 -9.81 -16.31
N ASP A 114 7.94 -10.38 -16.94
CA ASP A 114 7.27 -9.78 -18.09
C ASP A 114 6.46 -8.55 -17.67
N ARG A 115 5.75 -8.62 -16.53
CA ARG A 115 4.99 -7.47 -16.01
C ARG A 115 5.90 -6.34 -15.52
N ARG A 116 7.08 -6.65 -14.98
CA ARG A 116 8.09 -5.63 -14.64
C ARG A 116 8.63 -4.91 -15.88
N ILE A 117 8.78 -5.61 -16.99
CA ILE A 117 9.18 -5.01 -18.27
C ILE A 117 8.03 -4.20 -18.89
N ALA A 118 6.80 -4.69 -18.78
CA ALA A 118 5.61 -4.01 -19.33
C ALA A 118 5.19 -2.78 -18.52
N HIS A 119 5.43 -2.77 -17.21
CA HIS A 119 5.03 -1.71 -16.28
C HIS A 119 6.23 -1.27 -15.41
N PRO A 120 7.29 -0.71 -16.02
CA PRO A 120 8.51 -0.38 -15.32
C PRO A 120 8.30 0.69 -14.24
N ALA A 121 7.44 1.69 -14.47
CA ALA A 121 7.20 2.73 -13.47
C ALA A 121 6.43 2.19 -12.26
N LEU A 122 5.48 1.28 -12.47
CA LEU A 122 4.79 0.58 -11.37
C LEU A 122 5.71 -0.37 -10.62
N ALA A 123 6.65 -1.03 -11.30
CA ALA A 123 7.63 -1.89 -10.67
C ALA A 123 8.53 -1.12 -9.67
N GLU A 124 8.75 0.19 -9.91
CA GLU A 124 9.48 1.05 -8.96
C GLU A 124 8.81 1.13 -7.59
N VAL A 125 7.49 0.94 -7.48
CA VAL A 125 6.76 0.97 -6.20
C VAL A 125 7.26 -0.12 -5.25
N ILE A 126 7.70 -1.25 -5.79
CA ILE A 126 8.18 -2.39 -5.01
C ILE A 126 9.71 -2.56 -5.06
N ARG A 127 10.45 -1.68 -5.76
CA ARG A 127 11.88 -1.86 -6.06
C ARG A 127 12.74 -2.05 -4.81
N ASP A 128 12.50 -1.23 -3.78
CA ASP A 128 13.27 -1.23 -2.54
C ASP A 128 12.59 -2.06 -1.43
N THR A 129 11.75 -3.02 -1.81
CA THR A 129 11.00 -3.87 -0.88
C THR A 129 11.11 -5.33 -1.27
N TYR A 130 10.82 -6.23 -0.34
CA TYR A 130 10.75 -7.66 -0.62
C TYR A 130 9.58 -8.29 0.14
N TYR A 131 9.10 -9.43 -0.37
CA TYR A 131 8.11 -10.21 0.32
C TYR A 131 8.77 -11.13 1.35
N GLU A 132 8.52 -10.87 2.64
CA GLU A 132 8.99 -11.70 3.76
C GLU A 132 8.07 -12.92 3.94
N LYS A 133 8.60 -14.11 3.65
CA LYS A 133 7.84 -15.36 3.64
C LYS A 133 7.59 -15.89 5.06
N GLN A 134 8.45 -15.55 6.01
CA GLN A 134 8.39 -16.11 7.36
C GLN A 134 7.22 -15.58 8.19
N ILE A 135 6.69 -14.39 7.87
CA ILE A 135 5.59 -13.78 8.63
C ILE A 135 4.38 -14.71 8.72
N ILE A 136 3.91 -15.24 7.57
CA ILE A 136 2.77 -16.17 7.55
C ILE A 136 3.10 -17.44 8.32
N HIS A 137 4.32 -17.98 8.12
CA HIS A 137 4.75 -19.19 8.80
C HIS A 137 4.73 -19.06 10.32
N HIS A 138 5.27 -17.97 10.86
CA HIS A 138 5.29 -17.73 12.31
C HIS A 138 3.91 -17.53 12.90
N ILE A 139 3.00 -16.85 12.18
CA ILE A 139 1.61 -16.74 12.63
C ILE A 139 0.95 -18.12 12.62
N ASP A 140 1.13 -18.90 11.55
CA ASP A 140 0.53 -20.24 11.41
C ASP A 140 1.11 -21.27 12.38
N GLN A 141 2.28 -21.05 12.95
CA GLN A 141 2.82 -21.92 14.01
C GLN A 141 2.07 -21.73 15.34
N VAL A 142 1.60 -20.50 15.61
CA VAL A 142 1.00 -20.13 16.89
C VAL A 142 -0.51 -20.14 16.83
N LEU A 143 -1.10 -19.67 15.73
CA LEU A 143 -2.54 -19.51 15.56
C LEU A 143 -3.12 -20.51 14.56
N ASP A 144 -4.37 -20.91 14.78
CA ASP A 144 -5.19 -21.63 13.81
C ASP A 144 -5.93 -20.68 12.84
N GLU A 145 -6.70 -21.25 11.91
CA GLU A 145 -7.45 -20.49 10.91
C GLU A 145 -8.52 -19.58 11.51
N SER A 146 -8.96 -19.85 12.74
CA SER A 146 -9.90 -19.02 13.49
C SER A 146 -9.21 -17.90 14.31
N GLY A 147 -7.87 -17.87 14.31
CA GLY A 147 -7.07 -16.94 15.09
C GLY A 147 -6.92 -17.34 16.56
N GLN A 148 -7.22 -18.60 16.92
CA GLN A 148 -7.02 -19.11 18.27
C GLN A 148 -5.63 -19.72 18.42
N VAL A 149 -5.06 -19.62 19.62
CA VAL A 149 -3.75 -20.19 19.92
C VAL A 149 -3.83 -21.72 19.88
N LYS A 150 -2.93 -22.34 19.12
CA LYS A 150 -2.84 -23.79 19.02
C LYS A 150 -2.31 -24.39 20.32
N ASP A 151 -2.81 -25.57 20.67
CA ASP A 151 -2.27 -26.34 21.80
C ASP A 151 -0.78 -26.65 21.65
N SER A 152 -0.30 -26.75 20.40
CA SER A 152 1.11 -26.97 20.06
C SER A 152 1.96 -25.69 19.99
N ALA A 153 1.40 -24.52 20.36
CA ALA A 153 2.10 -23.24 20.24
C ALA A 153 3.22 -23.05 21.27
N SER A 154 3.23 -23.84 22.35
CA SER A 154 4.33 -23.93 23.31
C SER A 154 4.81 -25.36 23.45
N GLU A 155 6.12 -25.55 23.57
CA GLU A 155 6.67 -26.77 24.18
C GLU A 155 6.33 -26.70 25.68
N GLU A 156 5.74 -27.77 26.24
CA GLU A 156 5.68 -27.95 27.70
C GLU A 156 7.08 -28.03 28.32
#